data_AF-A0A7C5Y518-F1
#
_entry.id   AF-A0A7C5Y518-F1
#
_cell.length_a   1.000
_cell.length_b   1.000
_cell.length_c   1.000
_cell.angle_alpha   90.00
_cell.angle_beta   90.00
_cell.angle_gamma   90.00
#
_symmetry.space_group_name_H-M   'P 1'
#
loop_
_entity.id
_entity.type
_entity.pdbx_description
1 polymer ?
#
loop_
_entity_poly.entity_id
_entity_poly.type
_entity_poly.pdbx_seq_one_letter_code
_entity_poly.pdbx_strand_id
1 'polypeptide(L)'
;MTLSDAIDAGYVFAYLHRIPVSVVICSEAIFLLVVYIISLKEHLFVEERRGLKSIVKDINWDIIVFMLSIFLVVQRLRHVGAVDFIAYMFMEALKLPSVLSSIALSFIVTVGASFINNWPMTIFGLISIEHIIVNSSNNIDSKYITNLIFSNIIGNNLGPHFFPLGSLAILMWLETMRKKGGEN
;
A
#
# COMPACT_ATOMS: atom_id res chain seq x y z
N MET A 1 22.90 9.36 10.96
CA MET A 1 22.08 8.68 9.95
C MET A 1 21.59 7.40 10.60
N THR A 2 20.31 7.36 10.95
CA THR A 2 19.69 6.14 11.48
C THR A 2 19.59 5.10 10.36
N LEU A 3 19.39 3.83 10.71
CA LEU A 3 19.20 2.76 9.71
C LEU A 3 18.03 3.09 8.77
N SER A 4 16.97 3.72 9.29
CA SER A 4 15.82 4.19 8.52
C SER A 4 16.23 5.21 7.45
N ASP A 5 17.03 6.22 7.82
CA ASP A 5 17.47 7.26 6.87
C ASP A 5 18.29 6.68 5.71
N ALA A 6 19.09 5.65 5.99
CA ALA A 6 19.88 4.95 4.98
C ALA A 6 19.00 4.14 4.02
N ILE A 7 17.91 3.55 4.53
CA ILE A 7 16.94 2.81 3.73
C ILE A 7 16.21 3.76 2.79
N ASP A 8 15.69 4.88 3.31
CA ASP A 8 14.99 5.88 2.51
C ASP A 8 15.88 6.43 1.39
N ALA A 9 17.14 6.74 1.70
CA ALA A 9 18.14 7.13 0.71
C ALA A 9 18.39 6.04 -0.35
N GLY A 10 18.41 4.77 0.06
CA GLY A 10 18.54 3.62 -0.83
C GLY A 10 17.38 3.48 -1.82
N TYR A 11 16.14 3.66 -1.37
CA TYR A 11 14.96 3.66 -2.25
C TYR A 11 14.99 4.82 -3.25
N VAL A 12 15.34 6.03 -2.80
CA VAL A 12 15.48 7.20 -3.69
C VAL A 12 16.59 6.96 -4.72
N PHE A 13 17.74 6.42 -4.31
CA PHE A 13 18.84 6.10 -5.20
C PHE A 13 18.45 5.05 -6.25
N ALA A 14 17.76 3.99 -5.83
CA ALA A 14 17.26 2.96 -6.72
C ALA A 14 16.26 3.51 -7.74
N TYR A 15 15.35 4.40 -7.30
CA TYR A 15 14.43 5.10 -8.17
C TYR A 15 15.16 5.93 -9.24
N LEU A 16 16.17 6.72 -8.84
CA LEU A 16 16.96 7.54 -9.76
C LEU A 16 17.67 6.71 -10.84
N HIS A 17 18.17 5.52 -10.47
CA HIS A 17 18.85 4.61 -11.38
C HIS A 17 17.91 3.63 -12.09
N ARG A 18 16.59 3.78 -11.92
CA ARG A 18 15.56 2.88 -12.47
C ARG A 18 15.77 1.41 -12.10
N ILE A 19 16.35 1.16 -10.94
CA ILE A 19 16.53 -0.18 -10.40
C ILE A 19 15.17 -0.65 -9.89
N PRO A 20 14.71 -1.86 -10.25
CA PRO A 20 13.46 -2.40 -9.73
C PRO A 20 13.46 -2.42 -8.21
N VAL A 21 12.36 -1.96 -7.61
CA VAL A 21 12.19 -1.89 -6.16
C VAL A 21 12.37 -3.26 -5.49
N SER A 22 12.04 -4.35 -6.20
CA SER A 22 12.26 -5.73 -5.75
C SER A 22 13.73 -6.04 -5.46
N VAL A 23 14.68 -5.46 -6.21
CA VAL A 23 16.11 -5.67 -6.00
C VAL A 23 16.54 -5.07 -4.66
N VAL A 24 16.03 -3.86 -4.34
CA VAL A 24 16.30 -3.17 -3.07
C VAL A 24 15.81 -4.03 -1.90
N ILE A 25 14.55 -4.45 -1.95
CA ILE A 25 13.92 -5.28 -0.90
C ILE A 25 14.66 -6.62 -0.74
N CYS A 26 15.00 -7.28 -1.84
CA CYS A 26 15.73 -8.55 -1.79
C CYS A 26 17.13 -8.37 -1.21
N SER A 27 17.85 -7.30 -1.58
CA SER A 27 19.18 -7.03 -1.00
C SER A 27 19.12 -6.77 0.51
N GLU A 28 18.07 -6.09 0.98
CA GLU A 28 17.85 -5.82 2.39
C GLU A 28 17.51 -7.10 3.16
N ALA A 29 16.61 -7.92 2.62
CA ALA A 29 16.27 -9.22 3.19
C ALA A 29 17.50 -10.12 3.32
N ILE A 30 18.36 -10.14 2.31
CA ILE A 30 19.64 -10.88 2.35
C ILE A 30 20.56 -10.30 3.40
N PHE A 31 20.71 -8.98 3.49
CA PHE A 31 21.55 -8.31 4.48
C PHE A 31 21.11 -8.66 5.91
N LEU A 32 19.81 -8.55 6.22
CA LEU A 32 19.27 -8.91 7.53
C LEU A 32 19.44 -10.41 7.84
N LEU A 33 19.28 -11.27 6.84
CA LEU A 33 19.52 -12.70 6.99
C LEU A 33 20.99 -13.02 7.30
N VAL A 34 21.94 -12.32 6.65
CA VAL A 34 23.38 -12.46 6.93
C VAL A 34 23.71 -11.96 8.34
N VAL A 35 23.20 -10.80 8.74
CA VAL A 35 23.39 -10.27 10.11
C VAL A 35 22.84 -11.25 11.15
N TYR A 36 21.67 -11.83 10.92
CA TYR A 36 21.10 -12.87 11.79
C TYR A 36 22.00 -14.11 11.87
N ILE A 37 22.53 -14.60 10.76
CA ILE A 37 23.44 -15.76 10.73
C ILE A 37 24.75 -15.46 11.49
N ILE A 38 25.34 -14.28 11.32
CA ILE A 38 26.55 -13.86 12.04
C ILE A 38 26.27 -13.76 13.54
N SER A 39 25.14 -13.15 13.92
CA SER A 39 24.71 -13.06 15.32
C SER A 39 24.55 -14.43 15.99
N LEU A 40 24.07 -15.44 15.26
CA LEU A 40 23.99 -16.81 15.77
C LEU A 40 25.37 -17.43 16.02
N LYS A 41 26.35 -17.09 15.19
CA LYS A 41 27.72 -17.64 15.24
C LYS A 41 28.58 -16.98 16.33
N GLU A 42 28.46 -15.67 16.52
CA GLU A 42 29.31 -14.90 17.43
C GLU A 42 28.74 -14.73 18.85
N HIS A 43 27.55 -15.29 19.12
CA HIS A 43 26.85 -15.17 20.41
C HIS A 43 26.65 -13.72 20.91
N LEU A 44 26.72 -12.73 20.02
CA LEU A 44 26.68 -11.29 20.36
C LEU A 44 25.33 -10.84 20.97
N PHE A 45 24.23 -11.51 20.58
CA PHE A 45 22.86 -11.21 21.04
C PHE A 45 22.19 -12.49 21.54
N VAL A 46 22.66 -13.05 22.67
CA VAL A 46 22.17 -14.34 23.18
C VAL A 46 21.55 -14.17 24.55
N GLU A 47 20.29 -13.74 24.58
CA GLU A 47 19.38 -14.08 25.68
C GLU A 47 18.25 -15.01 25.21
N GLU A 48 17.82 -14.95 23.94
CA GLU A 48 16.84 -15.89 23.39
C GLU A 48 17.26 -16.36 21.99
N ARG A 49 17.73 -17.61 21.87
CA ARG A 49 17.95 -18.25 20.57
C ARG A 49 16.61 -18.59 19.91
N ARG A 50 15.92 -17.60 19.35
CA ARG A 50 14.76 -17.84 18.48
C ARG A 50 15.27 -18.36 17.14
N GLY A 51 15.19 -19.68 16.93
CA GLY A 51 15.52 -20.29 15.64
C GLY A 51 14.56 -19.81 14.53
N LEU A 52 14.93 -19.98 13.25
CA LEU A 52 14.08 -19.60 12.10
C LEU A 52 12.64 -20.09 12.23
N LYS A 53 12.43 -21.30 12.76
CA LYS A 53 11.09 -21.87 12.98
C LYS A 53 10.23 -21.03 13.93
N SER A 54 10.83 -20.37 14.93
CA SER A 54 10.11 -19.45 15.83
C SER A 54 9.73 -18.19 15.09
N ILE A 55 10.67 -17.60 14.34
CA ILE A 55 10.44 -16.38 13.55
C ILE A 55 9.31 -16.59 12.54
N VAL A 56 9.34 -17.71 11.80
CA VAL A 56 8.29 -18.08 10.82
C VAL A 56 6.92 -18.26 11.49
N LYS A 57 6.88 -18.73 12.74
CA LYS A 57 5.62 -18.84 13.50
C LYS A 57 5.11 -17.49 14.02
N ASP A 58 6.01 -16.54 14.25
CA ASP A 58 5.66 -15.20 14.72
C ASP A 58 5.12 -14.30 13.57
N ILE A 59 5.33 -14.71 12.30
CA ILE A 59 4.78 -14.01 11.13
C ILE A 59 3.25 -14.12 11.13
N ASN A 60 2.57 -12.99 10.94
CA ASN A 60 1.13 -12.95 10.74
C ASN A 60 0.76 -13.38 9.31
N TRP A 61 0.64 -14.68 9.09
CA TRP A 61 0.26 -15.28 7.81
C TRP A 61 -1.12 -14.84 7.31
N ASP A 62 -2.00 -14.41 8.22
CA ASP A 62 -3.34 -13.94 7.87
C ASP A 62 -3.29 -12.72 6.94
N ILE A 63 -2.24 -11.89 7.04
CA ILE A 63 -2.05 -10.72 6.15
C ILE A 63 -1.96 -11.18 4.69
N ILE A 64 -1.24 -12.26 4.40
CA ILE A 64 -1.06 -12.77 3.03
C ILE A 64 -2.41 -13.26 2.48
N VAL A 65 -3.14 -14.03 3.28
CA VAL A 65 -4.46 -14.56 2.89
C VAL A 65 -5.47 -13.42 2.71
N PHE A 66 -5.43 -12.42 3.58
CA PHE A 66 -6.26 -11.23 3.50
C PHE A 66 -6.00 -10.45 2.20
N MET A 67 -4.72 -10.16 1.90
CA MET A 67 -4.34 -9.46 0.67
C MET A 67 -4.77 -10.22 -0.59
N LEU A 68 -4.59 -11.55 -0.62
CA LEU A 68 -5.04 -12.39 -1.73
C LEU A 68 -6.57 -12.35 -1.88
N SER A 69 -7.29 -12.46 -0.78
CA SER A 69 -8.75 -12.47 -0.77
C SER A 69 -9.32 -11.16 -1.29
N ILE A 70 -8.79 -10.02 -0.80
CA ILE A 70 -9.20 -8.70 -1.28
C ILE A 70 -8.85 -8.52 -2.76
N PHE A 71 -7.67 -8.96 -3.20
CA PHE A 71 -7.32 -8.90 -4.61
C PHE A 71 -8.34 -9.64 -5.48
N LEU A 72 -8.74 -10.85 -5.08
CA LEU A 72 -9.76 -11.62 -5.79
C LEU A 72 -11.13 -10.93 -5.76
N VAL A 73 -11.55 -10.36 -4.63
CA VAL A 73 -12.81 -9.61 -4.51
C VAL A 73 -12.83 -8.43 -5.48
N VAL A 74 -11.76 -7.64 -5.51
CA VAL A 74 -11.67 -6.48 -6.40
C VAL A 74 -11.61 -6.90 -7.87
N GLN A 75 -10.93 -8.00 -8.19
CA GLN A 75 -10.95 -8.56 -9.54
C GLN A 75 -12.36 -8.98 -9.96
N ARG A 76 -13.20 -9.46 -9.04
CA ARG A 76 -14.62 -9.76 -9.35
C ARG A 76 -15.46 -8.50 -9.55
N LEU A 77 -15.18 -7.40 -8.85
CA LEU A 77 -15.87 -6.12 -9.03
C LEU A 77 -15.77 -5.59 -10.48
N ARG A 78 -14.75 -6.00 -11.24
CA ARG A 78 -14.64 -5.74 -12.68
C ARG A 78 -15.84 -6.25 -13.47
N HIS A 79 -16.40 -7.40 -13.09
CA HIS A 79 -17.54 -7.99 -13.80
C HIS A 79 -18.89 -7.38 -13.40
N VAL A 80 -18.94 -6.59 -12.33
CA VAL A 80 -20.17 -5.97 -11.80
C VAL A 80 -20.28 -4.49 -12.20
N GLY A 81 -19.33 -3.97 -12.99
CA GLY A 81 -19.36 -2.59 -13.48
C GLY A 81 -18.75 -1.55 -12.52
N ALA A 82 -18.27 -1.97 -11.35
CA ALA A 82 -17.75 -1.04 -10.34
C ALA A 82 -16.41 -0.44 -10.77
N VAL A 83 -15.56 -1.22 -11.45
CA VAL A 83 -14.30 -0.74 -12.04
C VAL A 83 -14.58 0.31 -13.11
N ASP A 84 -15.58 0.08 -13.96
CA ASP A 84 -16.00 1.02 -15.01
C ASP A 84 -16.49 2.34 -14.41
N PHE A 85 -17.22 2.29 -13.29
CA PHE A 85 -17.70 3.48 -12.59
C PHE A 85 -16.54 4.33 -12.03
N ILE A 86 -15.57 3.71 -11.34
CA ILE A 86 -14.39 4.45 -10.84
C ILE A 86 -13.56 4.99 -12.00
N ALA A 87 -13.34 4.18 -13.05
CA ALA A 87 -12.63 4.58 -14.24
C ALA A 87 -13.27 5.81 -14.90
N TYR A 88 -14.60 5.83 -15.00
CA TYR A 88 -15.36 7.00 -15.48
C TYR A 88 -15.11 8.23 -14.62
N MET A 89 -15.23 8.13 -13.28
CA MET A 89 -14.98 9.28 -12.40
C MET A 89 -13.54 9.80 -12.51
N PHE A 90 -12.57 8.90 -12.67
CA PHE A 90 -11.17 9.28 -12.90
C PHE A 90 -10.99 10.04 -14.21
N MET A 91 -11.63 9.57 -15.29
CA MET A 91 -11.59 10.23 -16.59
C MET A 91 -12.26 11.61 -16.56
N GLU A 92 -13.38 11.77 -15.84
CA GLU A 92 -14.01 13.08 -15.65
C GLU A 92 -13.10 14.03 -14.86
N ALA A 93 -12.45 13.54 -13.79
CA ALA A 93 -11.50 14.34 -13.02
C ALA A 93 -10.24 14.72 -13.82
N LEU A 94 -9.83 13.92 -14.81
CA LEU A 94 -8.72 14.24 -15.72
C LEU A 94 -9.02 15.39 -16.69
N LYS A 95 -10.29 15.74 -16.93
CA LYS A 95 -10.66 16.89 -17.76
C LYS A 95 -10.41 18.24 -17.07
N LEU A 96 -10.22 18.24 -15.75
CA LEU A 96 -9.92 19.44 -14.97
C LEU A 96 -8.49 19.94 -15.25
N PRO A 97 -8.20 21.23 -14.98
CA PRO A 97 -6.83 21.74 -15.03
C PRO A 97 -5.90 20.92 -14.14
N SER A 98 -4.65 20.72 -14.58
CA SER A 98 -3.66 19.79 -13.98
C SER A 98 -3.73 19.66 -12.45
N VAL A 99 -3.56 20.76 -11.71
CA VAL A 99 -3.57 20.74 -10.23
C VAL A 99 -4.93 20.31 -9.67
N LEU A 100 -6.02 20.85 -10.23
CA LEU A 100 -7.36 20.54 -9.78
C LEU A 100 -7.74 19.08 -10.08
N SER A 101 -7.23 18.54 -11.18
CA SER A 101 -7.34 17.12 -11.52
C SER A 101 -6.69 16.23 -10.46
N SER A 102 -5.45 16.51 -10.07
CA SER A 102 -4.75 15.76 -9.02
C SER A 102 -5.50 15.80 -7.69
N ILE A 103 -6.05 16.96 -7.32
CA ILE A 103 -6.83 17.14 -6.09
C ILE A 103 -8.13 16.33 -6.18
N ALA A 104 -8.88 16.45 -7.28
CA ALA A 104 -10.15 15.74 -7.46
C ALA A 104 -9.97 14.22 -7.45
N LEU A 105 -8.96 13.71 -8.16
CA LEU A 105 -8.60 12.29 -8.16
C LEU A 105 -8.24 11.80 -6.75
N SER A 106 -7.37 12.54 -6.05
CA SER A 106 -6.96 12.18 -4.69
C SER A 106 -8.15 12.20 -3.73
N PHE A 107 -9.08 13.14 -3.91
CA PHE A 107 -10.30 13.23 -3.11
C PHE A 107 -11.23 12.03 -3.35
N ILE A 108 -11.50 11.66 -4.61
CA ILE A 108 -12.28 10.47 -4.96
C ILE A 108 -11.69 9.23 -4.25
N VAL A 109 -10.37 9.08 -4.34
CA VAL A 109 -9.67 7.93 -3.75
C VAL A 109 -9.71 7.99 -2.22
N THR A 110 -9.53 9.18 -1.63
CA THR A 110 -9.62 9.40 -0.17
C THR A 110 -10.98 8.95 0.34
N VAL A 111 -12.07 9.41 -0.28
CA VAL A 111 -13.44 9.04 0.10
C VAL A 111 -13.64 7.53 -0.03
N GLY A 112 -13.20 6.92 -1.14
CA GLY A 112 -13.29 5.47 -1.32
C GLY A 112 -12.52 4.69 -0.25
N ALA A 113 -11.29 5.09 0.04
CA ALA A 113 -10.42 4.44 1.03
C ALA A 113 -10.96 4.58 2.45
N SER A 114 -11.66 5.68 2.76
CA SER A 114 -12.36 5.88 4.02
C SER A 114 -13.50 4.88 4.27
N PHE A 115 -14.13 4.36 3.22
CA PHE A 115 -15.20 3.35 3.33
C PHE A 115 -14.70 1.91 3.22
N ILE A 116 -13.75 1.65 2.32
CA ILE A 116 -13.37 0.29 1.91
C ILE A 116 -12.03 -0.15 2.51
N ASN A 117 -11.33 0.74 3.24
CA ASN A 117 -9.92 0.59 3.68
C ASN A 117 -8.91 0.92 2.56
N ASN A 118 -7.69 1.32 2.95
CA ASN A 118 -6.62 1.70 2.03
C ASN A 118 -6.13 0.54 1.16
N TRP A 119 -6.03 -0.68 1.67
CA TRP A 119 -5.54 -1.82 0.87
C TRP A 119 -6.49 -2.19 -0.28
N PRO A 120 -7.79 -2.47 -0.04
CA PRO A 120 -8.74 -2.74 -1.10
C PRO A 120 -8.89 -1.59 -2.08
N MET A 121 -8.95 -0.34 -1.59
CA MET A 121 -9.10 0.83 -2.45
C MET A 121 -7.85 1.08 -3.31
N THR A 122 -6.65 0.79 -2.81
CA THR A 122 -5.41 0.87 -3.60
C THR A 122 -5.46 -0.07 -4.80
N ILE A 123 -5.84 -1.33 -4.57
CA ILE A 123 -5.96 -2.34 -5.62
C ILE A 123 -7.08 -1.96 -6.60
N PHE A 124 -8.20 -1.46 -6.10
CA PHE A 124 -9.34 -1.06 -6.92
C PHE A 124 -9.03 0.14 -7.82
N GLY A 125 -8.34 1.15 -7.28
CA GLY A 125 -7.84 2.27 -8.07
C GLY A 125 -6.84 1.83 -9.14
N LEU A 126 -5.91 0.92 -8.81
CA LEU A 126 -4.91 0.42 -9.76
C LEU A 126 -5.56 -0.35 -10.94
N ILE A 127 -6.50 -1.23 -10.64
CA ILE A 127 -7.28 -1.99 -11.65
C ILE A 127 -8.12 -1.03 -12.51
N SER A 128 -8.65 0.05 -11.93
CA SER A 128 -9.39 1.07 -12.68
C SER A 128 -8.48 1.87 -13.61
N ILE A 129 -7.25 2.20 -13.18
CA ILE A 129 -6.24 2.85 -14.01
C ILE A 129 -5.81 1.93 -15.16
N GLU A 130 -5.57 0.65 -14.87
CA GLU A 130 -5.27 -0.36 -15.90
C GLU A 130 -6.42 -0.46 -16.91
N HIS A 131 -7.67 -0.49 -16.41
CA HIS A 131 -8.85 -0.52 -17.26
C HIS A 131 -8.94 0.71 -18.18
N ILE A 132 -8.63 1.91 -17.66
CA ILE A 132 -8.52 3.13 -18.48
C ILE A 132 -7.46 2.96 -19.57
N ILE A 133 -6.25 2.49 -19.22
CA ILE A 133 -5.14 2.33 -20.17
C ILE A 133 -5.50 1.36 -21.30
N VAL A 134 -6.10 0.22 -20.96
CA VAL A 134 -6.45 -0.83 -21.93
C VAL A 134 -7.61 -0.42 -22.84
N ASN A 135 -8.60 0.30 -22.33
CA ASN A 135 -9.81 0.64 -23.08
C ASN A 135 -9.77 2.02 -23.77
N SER A 136 -8.75 2.85 -23.50
CA SER A 136 -8.64 4.13 -24.17
C SER A 136 -8.16 3.95 -25.62
N SER A 137 -9.03 4.24 -26.57
CA SER A 137 -8.73 4.14 -28.01
C SER A 137 -7.66 5.13 -28.49
N ASN A 138 -7.39 6.18 -27.70
CA ASN A 138 -6.31 7.14 -27.94
C ASN A 138 -5.22 6.90 -26.89
N ASN A 139 -3.96 6.80 -27.31
CA ASN A 139 -2.81 6.72 -26.40
C ASN A 139 -2.88 7.87 -25.37
N ILE A 140 -3.27 7.54 -24.14
CA ILE A 140 -3.28 8.49 -23.02
C ILE A 140 -1.85 8.96 -22.80
N ASP A 141 -1.64 10.28 -22.71
CA ASP A 141 -0.33 10.85 -22.39
C ASP A 141 0.18 10.28 -21.06
N SER A 142 1.44 9.86 -21.03
CA SER A 142 2.14 9.36 -19.84
C SER A 142 1.95 10.28 -18.63
N LYS A 143 1.84 11.60 -18.82
CA LYS A 143 1.61 12.55 -17.73
C LYS A 143 0.29 12.30 -16.99
N TYR A 144 -0.77 11.91 -17.70
CA TYR A 144 -2.07 11.62 -17.09
C TYR A 144 -2.03 10.30 -16.32
N ILE A 145 -1.34 9.28 -16.84
CA ILE A 145 -1.13 8.01 -16.14
C ILE A 145 -0.36 8.25 -14.84
N THR A 146 0.70 9.05 -14.90
CA THR A 146 1.47 9.45 -13.72
C THR A 146 0.58 10.18 -12.70
N ASN A 147 -0.28 11.10 -13.15
CA ASN A 147 -1.22 11.79 -12.28
C ASN A 147 -2.19 10.82 -11.59
N LEU A 148 -2.81 9.92 -12.35
CA LEU A 148 -3.71 8.88 -11.82
C LEU A 148 -3.03 8.03 -10.74
N ILE A 149 -1.82 7.54 -11.00
CA ILE A 149 -1.07 6.71 -10.08
C ILE A 149 -0.74 7.48 -8.79
N PHE A 150 -0.19 8.69 -8.92
CA PHE A 150 0.18 9.49 -7.74
C PHE A 150 -1.04 9.92 -6.93
N SER A 151 -2.13 10.35 -7.58
CA SER A 151 -3.36 10.67 -6.88
C SER A 151 -3.98 9.46 -6.18
N ASN A 152 -3.89 8.27 -6.78
CA ASN A 152 -4.31 7.03 -6.12
C ASN A 152 -3.46 6.74 -4.87
N ILE A 153 -2.13 6.92 -4.95
CA ILE A 153 -1.25 6.75 -3.79
C ILE A 153 -1.60 7.78 -2.71
N ILE A 154 -1.69 9.06 -3.06
CA ILE A 154 -1.98 10.15 -2.11
C ILE A 154 -3.33 9.93 -1.42
N GLY A 155 -4.39 9.68 -2.19
CA GLY A 155 -5.73 9.50 -1.63
C GLY A 155 -5.84 8.31 -0.69
N ASN A 156 -5.23 7.17 -1.02
CA ASN A 156 -5.26 5.97 -0.16
C ASN A 156 -4.51 6.17 1.16
N ASN A 157 -3.51 7.07 1.20
CA ASN A 157 -2.83 7.43 2.45
C ASN A 157 -3.63 8.44 3.28
N LEU A 158 -4.42 9.31 2.64
CA LEU A 158 -5.26 10.29 3.33
C LEU A 158 -6.55 9.66 3.88
N GLY A 159 -7.20 8.75 3.15
CA GLY A 159 -8.51 8.18 3.48
C GLY A 159 -8.66 7.66 4.91
N PRO A 160 -7.72 6.84 5.42
CA PRO A 160 -7.74 6.36 6.81
C PRO A 160 -7.77 7.45 7.88
N HIS A 161 -7.31 8.67 7.57
CA HIS A 161 -7.21 9.76 8.53
C HIS A 161 -8.44 10.68 8.51
N PHE A 162 -9.23 10.67 7.43
CA PHE A 162 -10.44 11.51 7.31
C PHE A 162 -11.67 10.89 7.98
N PHE A 163 -11.80 9.56 7.98
CA PHE A 163 -12.89 8.86 8.65
C PHE A 163 -12.36 7.69 9.49
N PRO A 164 -12.73 7.57 10.78
CA PRO A 164 -12.21 6.55 11.70
C PRO A 164 -12.46 5.09 11.26
N LEU A 165 -13.36 4.85 10.30
CA LEU A 165 -13.65 3.55 9.72
C LEU A 165 -12.61 3.08 8.69
N GLY A 166 -11.76 3.99 8.18
CA GLY A 166 -10.88 3.74 7.03
C GLY A 166 -9.63 2.90 7.29
N SER A 167 -9.31 2.57 8.55
CA SER A 167 -8.19 1.68 8.87
C SER A 167 -8.49 0.74 10.03
N LEU A 168 -8.25 -0.54 9.79
CA LEU A 168 -8.37 -1.60 10.79
C LEU A 168 -7.50 -1.31 12.01
N ALA A 169 -6.35 -0.64 11.83
CA ALA A 169 -5.46 -0.28 12.93
C ALA A 169 -6.11 0.73 13.90
N ILE A 170 -6.90 1.67 13.38
CA ILE A 170 -7.63 2.64 14.21
C ILE A 170 -8.73 1.93 15.00
N LEU A 171 -9.46 1.01 14.36
CA LEU A 171 -10.48 0.20 15.04
C LEU A 171 -9.86 -0.71 16.11
N MET A 172 -8.73 -1.36 15.82
CA MET A 172 -8.00 -2.17 16.79
C MET A 172 -7.47 -1.33 17.95
N TRP A 173 -6.99 -0.12 17.68
CA TRP A 173 -6.53 0.81 18.70
C TRP A 173 -7.70 1.29 19.58
N LEU A 174 -8.81 1.74 18.99
CA LEU A 174 -10.02 2.13 19.72
C LEU A 174 -10.56 0.98 20.57
N GLU A 175 -10.56 -0.25 20.04
CA GLU A 175 -10.98 -1.44 20.77
C GLU A 175 -10.02 -1.76 21.92
N THR A 176 -8.71 -1.61 21.71
CA THR A 176 -7.70 -1.77 22.76
C THR A 176 -7.87 -0.72 23.86
N MET A 177 -8.16 0.54 23.49
CA MET A 177 -8.42 1.63 24.44
C MET A 177 -9.72 1.39 25.22
N ARG A 178 -10.77 0.87 24.58
CA ARG A 178 -12.02 0.49 25.26
C ARG A 178 -11.82 -0.64 26.26
N LYS A 179 -11.01 -1.64 25.92
CA LYS A 179 -10.67 -2.77 26.82
C LYS A 179 -9.81 -2.34 28.00
N LYS A 180 -8.85 -1.43 27.79
CA LYS A 180 -7.93 -0.96 28.85
C LYS A 180 -8.49 0.20 29.69
N GLY A 181 -9.38 1.01 29.14
CA GLY A 181 -10.02 2.14 29.82
C GLY A 181 -11.33 1.81 30.53
N GLY A 182 -11.81 0.56 30.41
CA GLY A 182 -13.01 0.04 31.08
C GLY A 182 -12.74 -0.71 32.39
N GLU A 183 -11.48 -0.75 32.86
CA GLU A 183 -11.13 -1.19 34.21
C GLU A 183 -11.20 0.01 35.17
N ASN A 184 -12.43 0.37 35.56
CA ASN A 184 -12.76 1.09 36.79
C ASN A 184 -14.04 0.48 37.35
#